data_AF-A0A1E4XM51-F1
#
_entry.id   AF-A0A1E4XM51-F1
#
_cell.length_a   1.000
_cell.length_b   1.000
_cell.length_c   1.000
_cell.angle_alpha   90.00
_cell.angle_beta   90.00
_cell.angle_gamma   90.00
#
_symmetry.space_group_name_H-M   'P 1'
#
loop_
_entity.id
_entity.type
_entity.pdbx_description
1 polymer ?
#
loop_
_entity_poly.entity_id
_entity_poly.type
_entity_poly.pdbx_seq_one_letter_code
_entity_poly.pdbx_strand_id
1 'polypeptide(L)'
;MDSINNARCQLCKETFELDAKQQQFIAPLLAKGQRFIMIECPSCGSSTQYVKAEQPPITAPQPANYRCPISQCAGWVDLIDEQSPPFWGCGECGSVWYEGKNLQKEITAIMNLYPYRASSYKQLNGEWIPGNLNSEPANYEELVAKESPDGHDELVRG
;
A
#
# COMPACT_ATOMS: atom_id res chain seq x y z
N MET A 1 -26.43 -21.44 23.79
CA MET A 1 -25.41 -21.84 22.80
C MET A 1 -25.39 -20.71 21.79
N ASP A 2 -24.59 -19.69 22.08
CA ASP A 2 -24.55 -18.47 21.28
C ASP A 2 -23.88 -18.80 19.94
N SER A 3 -24.70 -18.82 18.90
CA SER A 3 -24.29 -18.99 17.50
C SER A 3 -23.65 -17.68 17.06
N ILE A 4 -22.34 -17.57 17.26
CA ILE A 4 -21.58 -16.38 16.88
C ILE A 4 -21.38 -16.46 15.35
N ASN A 5 -22.01 -15.55 14.63
CA ASN A 5 -21.72 -15.33 13.20
C ASN A 5 -20.23 -14.99 13.06
N ASN A 6 -19.47 -15.83 12.35
CA ASN A 6 -18.00 -15.77 12.39
C ASN A 6 -17.35 -15.17 11.13
N ALA A 7 -18.11 -14.88 10.07
CA ALA A 7 -17.56 -14.36 8.81
C ALA A 7 -18.46 -13.32 8.14
N ARG A 8 -17.85 -12.37 7.42
CA ARG A 8 -18.55 -11.39 6.57
C ARG A 8 -18.01 -11.37 5.15
N CYS A 9 -18.91 -11.46 4.16
CA CYS A 9 -18.56 -11.35 2.75
C CYS A 9 -18.21 -9.90 2.38
N GLN A 10 -17.07 -9.67 1.73
CA GLN A 10 -16.66 -8.34 1.30
C GLN A 10 -17.39 -7.87 0.04
N LEU A 11 -18.06 -8.77 -0.68
CA LEU A 11 -18.83 -8.47 -1.89
C LEU A 11 -20.31 -8.19 -1.59
N CYS A 12 -21.06 -9.20 -1.12
CA CYS A 12 -22.50 -9.04 -0.84
C CYS A 12 -22.80 -8.49 0.57
N LYS A 13 -21.78 -8.30 1.41
CA LYS A 13 -21.87 -7.74 2.78
C LYS A 13 -22.61 -8.59 3.80
N GLU A 14 -23.23 -9.70 3.39
CA GLU A 14 -23.86 -10.68 4.27
C GLU A 14 -22.89 -11.30 5.27
N THR A 15 -23.39 -11.56 6.48
CA THR A 15 -22.70 -12.32 7.53
C THR A 15 -23.17 -13.76 7.51
N PHE A 16 -22.27 -14.71 7.74
CA PHE A 16 -22.60 -16.13 7.73
C PHE A 16 -21.76 -16.92 8.73
N GLU A 17 -22.27 -18.10 9.10
CA GLU A 17 -21.51 -19.11 9.82
C GLU A 17 -20.66 -19.91 8.85
N LEU A 18 -19.41 -20.16 9.24
CA LEU A 18 -18.53 -21.03 8.49
C LEU A 18 -19.01 -22.47 8.60
N ASP A 19 -19.09 -23.17 7.48
CA ASP A 19 -19.35 -24.61 7.49
C ASP A 19 -18.16 -25.41 8.07
N ALA A 20 -18.37 -26.69 8.36
CA ALA A 20 -17.34 -27.54 8.97
C ALA A 20 -16.05 -27.64 8.12
N LYS A 21 -16.16 -27.60 6.80
CA LYS A 21 -15.02 -27.67 5.87
C LYS A 21 -14.24 -26.36 5.90
N GLN A 22 -14.93 -25.23 5.90
CA GLN A 22 -14.34 -23.90 6.04
C GLN A 22 -13.65 -23.74 7.39
N GLN A 23 -14.27 -24.18 8.49
CA GLN A 23 -13.67 -24.16 9.83
C GLN A 23 -12.35 -24.94 9.89
N GLN A 24 -12.34 -26.18 9.35
CA GLN A 24 -11.15 -27.02 9.29
C GLN A 24 -10.04 -26.42 8.41
N PHE A 25 -10.42 -25.71 7.35
CA PHE A 25 -9.48 -25.04 6.46
C PHE A 25 -8.84 -23.80 7.11
N ILE A 26 -9.63 -22.95 7.78
CA ILE A 26 -9.11 -21.68 8.31
C ILE A 26 -8.32 -21.83 9.62
N ALA A 27 -8.67 -22.79 10.48
CA ALA A 27 -8.09 -22.93 11.82
C ALA A 27 -6.54 -23.05 11.80
N PRO A 28 -5.92 -23.94 11.00
CA PRO A 28 -4.47 -24.04 10.97
C PRO A 28 -3.77 -22.82 10.35
N LEU A 29 -4.44 -22.10 9.44
CA LEU A 29 -3.88 -20.90 8.80
C LEU A 29 -3.85 -19.73 9.78
N LEU A 30 -4.91 -19.55 10.56
CA LEU A 30 -4.96 -18.56 11.65
C LEU A 30 -3.91 -18.85 12.72
N ALA A 31 -3.73 -20.12 13.10
CA ALA A 31 -2.71 -20.53 14.08
C ALA A 31 -1.28 -20.21 13.60
N LYS A 32 -1.05 -20.14 12.29
CA LYS A 32 0.23 -19.75 11.67
C LYS A 32 0.35 -18.24 11.44
N GLY A 33 -0.62 -17.44 11.87
CA GLY A 33 -0.61 -15.98 11.70
C GLY A 33 -0.94 -15.51 10.27
N GLN A 34 -1.49 -16.37 9.41
CA GLN A 34 -1.90 -16.00 8.05
C GLN A 34 -3.03 -14.96 8.12
N ARG A 35 -2.80 -13.77 7.56
CA ARG A 35 -3.76 -12.65 7.59
C ARG A 35 -4.72 -12.64 6.40
N PHE A 36 -4.33 -13.27 5.30
CA PHE A 36 -5.13 -13.32 4.08
C PHE A 36 -5.51 -14.77 3.77
N ILE A 37 -6.80 -15.08 3.94
CA ILE A 37 -7.39 -16.41 3.72
C ILE A 37 -8.65 -16.22 2.87
N MET A 38 -8.71 -16.88 1.72
CA MET A 38 -9.87 -16.83 0.83
C MET A 38 -10.84 -17.96 1.15
N ILE A 39 -12.13 -17.64 1.26
CA ILE A 39 -13.24 -18.58 1.48
C ILE A 39 -14.36 -18.28 0.49
N GLU A 40 -15.26 -19.24 0.29
CA GLU A 40 -16.45 -19.05 -0.54
C GLU A 40 -17.61 -18.51 0.30
N CYS A 41 -18.33 -17.52 -0.19
CA CYS A 41 -19.53 -17.02 0.47
C CYS A 41 -20.74 -17.91 0.12
N PRO A 42 -21.42 -18.51 1.10
CA PRO A 42 -22.59 -19.35 0.82
C PRO A 42 -23.79 -18.55 0.29
N SER A 43 -23.86 -17.24 0.57
CA SER A 43 -24.97 -16.39 0.15
C SER A 43 -24.88 -15.96 -1.33
N CYS A 44 -23.67 -15.79 -1.87
CA CYS A 44 -23.49 -15.30 -3.25
C CYS A 44 -22.59 -16.16 -4.14
N GLY A 45 -21.96 -17.21 -3.60
CA GLY A 45 -21.04 -18.10 -4.33
C GLY A 45 -19.68 -17.49 -4.67
N SER A 46 -19.47 -16.19 -4.38
CA SER A 46 -18.20 -15.53 -4.67
C SER A 46 -17.11 -15.91 -3.67
N SER A 47 -15.87 -15.92 -4.14
CA SER A 47 -14.71 -15.97 -3.26
C SER A 47 -14.51 -14.63 -2.54
N THR A 48 -14.33 -14.66 -1.24
CA THR A 48 -14.15 -13.50 -0.35
C THR A 48 -13.04 -13.75 0.65
N GLN A 49 -12.38 -12.69 1.10
CA GLN A 49 -11.47 -12.79 2.24
C GLN A 49 -12.26 -13.13 3.51
N TYR A 50 -11.73 -14.06 4.30
CA TYR A 50 -12.23 -14.33 5.65
C TYR A 50 -11.93 -13.14 6.57
N VAL A 51 -12.99 -12.52 7.08
CA VAL A 51 -12.96 -11.45 8.08
C VAL A 51 -13.90 -11.86 9.20
N LYS A 52 -13.42 -11.87 10.45
CA LYS A 52 -14.29 -12.15 11.61
C LYS A 52 -15.39 -11.10 11.68
N ALA A 53 -16.65 -11.50 11.88
CA ALA A 53 -17.78 -10.58 11.83
C ALA A 53 -17.70 -9.45 12.88
N GLU A 54 -17.05 -9.69 14.02
CA GLU A 54 -16.81 -8.70 15.07
C GLU A 54 -15.65 -7.75 14.79
N GLN A 55 -14.83 -8.04 13.77
CA GLN A 55 -13.79 -7.09 13.38
C GLN A 55 -14.47 -5.97 12.57
N PRO A 56 -14.32 -4.69 13.00
CA PRO A 56 -14.65 -3.58 12.11
C PRO A 56 -13.95 -3.82 10.78
N PRO A 57 -14.52 -3.37 9.64
CA PRO A 57 -13.87 -3.52 8.35
C PRO A 57 -12.42 -3.11 8.52
N ILE A 58 -11.51 -3.99 8.10
CA ILE A 58 -10.08 -3.71 8.09
C ILE A 58 -9.85 -2.67 6.98
N THR A 59 -10.35 -1.45 7.15
CA THR A 59 -9.63 -0.26 6.74
C THR A 59 -8.52 -0.08 7.76
N ALA A 60 -7.58 -1.03 7.81
CA ALA A 60 -6.23 -0.59 8.10
C ALA A 60 -5.96 0.45 7.00
N PRO A 61 -5.59 1.70 7.32
CA PRO A 61 -5.01 2.55 6.30
C PRO A 61 -3.91 1.71 5.68
N GLN A 62 -4.05 1.41 4.38
CA GLN A 62 -2.93 0.90 3.61
C GLN A 62 -1.75 1.79 4.00
N PRO A 63 -0.60 1.25 4.43
CA PRO A 63 0.58 2.10 4.57
C PRO A 63 0.68 2.82 3.24
N ALA A 64 0.49 4.14 3.27
CA ALA A 64 0.41 4.86 2.02
C ALA A 64 1.81 4.75 1.41
N ASN A 65 1.90 4.33 0.15
CA ASN A 65 3.16 4.23 -0.54
C ASN A 65 3.56 5.64 -0.96
N TYR A 66 4.85 5.97 -0.92
CA TYR A 66 5.31 7.24 -1.45
C TYR A 66 5.20 7.22 -2.97
N ARG A 67 4.84 8.33 -3.61
CA ARG A 67 5.18 8.50 -5.02
C ARG A 67 6.70 8.58 -5.16
N CYS A 68 7.23 8.07 -6.26
CA CYS A 68 8.65 8.13 -6.53
C CYS A 68 9.08 9.60 -6.77
N PRO A 69 10.14 10.08 -6.11
CA PRO A 69 10.64 11.43 -6.31
C PRO A 69 11.60 11.57 -7.51
N ILE A 70 11.72 10.53 -8.34
CA ILE A 70 12.60 10.52 -9.52
C ILE A 70 11.86 11.12 -10.71
N SER A 71 12.54 11.98 -11.46
CA SER A 71 11.95 12.58 -12.65
C SER A 71 11.54 11.50 -13.66
N GLN A 72 10.42 11.68 -14.35
CA GLN A 72 9.82 10.69 -15.27
C GLN A 72 9.33 9.38 -14.62
N CYS A 73 9.47 9.21 -13.31
CA CYS A 73 8.93 8.06 -12.60
C CYS A 73 7.65 8.43 -11.85
N ALA A 74 6.53 7.83 -12.29
CA ALA A 74 5.24 7.90 -11.58
C ALA A 74 5.05 6.72 -10.62
N GLY A 75 6.10 5.94 -10.38
CA GLY A 75 6.05 4.72 -9.58
C GLY A 75 5.82 4.93 -8.09
N TRP A 76 5.87 3.83 -7.35
CA TRP A 76 5.68 3.78 -5.91
C TRP A 76 6.99 3.41 -5.21
N VAL A 77 7.22 4.06 -4.07
CA VAL A 77 8.34 3.76 -3.17
C VAL A 77 7.80 3.12 -1.91
N ASP A 78 8.31 1.93 -1.63
CA ASP A 78 7.96 1.10 -0.48
C ASP A 78 9.18 0.87 0.42
N LEU A 79 8.93 0.68 1.71
CA LEU A 79 9.96 0.21 2.64
C LEU A 79 10.11 -1.31 2.50
N ILE A 80 11.30 -1.75 2.12
CA ILE A 80 11.70 -3.16 2.08
C ILE A 80 12.39 -3.48 3.40
N ASP A 81 11.65 -4.03 4.37
CA ASP A 81 12.12 -4.34 5.72
C ASP A 81 12.50 -5.81 5.94
N GLU A 82 12.25 -6.66 4.95
CA GLU A 82 12.63 -8.08 4.94
C GLU A 82 14.14 -8.29 4.72
N GLN A 83 14.86 -7.26 4.28
CA GLN A 83 16.31 -7.27 4.06
C GLN A 83 17.05 -6.51 5.15
N SER A 84 18.32 -6.87 5.39
CA SER A 84 19.19 -6.19 6.35
C SER A 84 20.43 -5.63 5.66
N PRO A 85 20.62 -4.28 5.62
CA PRO A 85 19.76 -3.26 6.21
C PRO A 85 18.44 -3.05 5.41
N PRO A 86 17.37 -2.57 6.07
CA PRO A 86 16.15 -2.19 5.37
C PRO A 86 16.41 -0.96 4.48
N PHE A 87 15.66 -0.83 3.39
CA PHE A 87 15.81 0.28 2.45
C PHE A 87 14.47 0.66 1.81
N TRP A 88 14.37 1.89 1.30
CA TRP A 88 13.26 2.32 0.47
C TRP A 88 13.56 2.01 -0.99
N GLY A 89 12.63 1.39 -1.71
CA GLY A 89 12.83 0.99 -3.11
C GLY A 89 11.65 1.39 -3.99
N CYS A 90 11.94 1.87 -5.20
CA CYS A 90 10.94 2.07 -6.24
C CYS A 90 10.83 0.83 -7.14
N GLY A 91 9.61 0.29 -7.31
CA GLY A 91 9.36 -0.89 -8.14
C GLY A 91 9.48 -0.64 -9.65
N GLU A 92 9.37 0.62 -10.08
CA GLU A 92 9.30 1.00 -11.49
C GLU A 92 10.65 1.44 -12.05
N CYS A 93 11.37 2.33 -11.37
CA CYS A 93 12.67 2.82 -11.83
C CYS A 93 13.86 2.13 -11.16
N GLY A 94 13.63 1.28 -10.14
CA GLY A 94 14.69 0.55 -9.44
C GLY A 94 15.55 1.41 -8.51
N SER A 95 15.18 2.67 -8.27
CA SER A 95 15.90 3.54 -7.34
C SER A 95 15.77 3.06 -5.89
N VAL A 96 16.84 3.23 -5.12
CA VAL A 96 17.01 2.73 -3.75
C VAL A 96 17.56 3.83 -2.85
N TRP A 97 16.95 3.99 -1.66
CA TRP A 97 17.43 4.87 -0.59
C TRP A 97 17.65 4.06 0.68
N TYR A 98 18.90 3.90 1.10
CA TYR A 98 19.24 3.21 2.36
C TYR A 98 18.94 4.03 3.61
N GLU A 99 18.90 5.36 3.49
CA GLU A 99 18.59 6.26 4.59
C GLU A 99 17.30 7.05 4.29
N GLY A 100 16.36 7.07 5.23
CA GLY A 100 15.09 7.81 5.05
C GLY A 100 15.31 9.30 4.77
N LYS A 101 16.35 9.92 5.37
CA LYS A 101 16.72 11.32 5.11
C LYS A 101 17.04 11.62 3.64
N ASN A 102 17.56 10.62 2.91
CA ASN A 102 17.91 10.76 1.50
C ASN A 102 16.63 10.80 0.65
N LEU A 103 15.67 9.91 0.93
CA LEU A 103 14.35 9.93 0.30
C LEU A 103 13.64 11.27 0.56
N GLN A 104 13.65 11.75 1.82
CA GLN A 104 13.04 13.03 2.20
C GLN A 104 13.65 14.23 1.48
N LYS A 105 14.97 14.24 1.30
CA LYS A 105 15.70 15.26 0.53
C LYS A 105 15.28 15.25 -0.94
N GLU A 106 15.15 14.08 -1.56
CA GLU A 106 14.71 13.97 -2.95
C GLU A 106 13.23 14.34 -3.15
N ILE A 107 12.34 13.96 -2.22
CA ILE A 107 10.95 14.45 -2.21
C ILE A 107 10.93 15.98 -2.18
N THR A 108 11.75 16.60 -1.33
CA THR A 108 11.85 18.06 -1.28
C THR A 108 12.36 18.64 -2.61
N ALA A 109 13.39 18.02 -3.21
CA ALA A 109 13.96 18.46 -4.47
C ALA A 109 12.96 18.37 -5.64
N ILE A 110 12.24 17.26 -5.77
CA ILE A 110 11.31 17.05 -6.89
C ILE A 110 10.11 17.99 -6.80
N MET A 111 9.63 18.33 -5.61
CA MET A 111 8.55 19.31 -5.45
C MET A 111 9.01 20.74 -5.77
N ASN A 112 10.26 21.07 -5.48
CA ASN A 112 10.83 22.36 -5.86
C ASN A 112 11.01 22.46 -7.38
N LEU A 113 11.38 21.36 -8.04
CA LEU A 113 11.56 21.30 -9.49
C LEU A 113 10.23 21.26 -10.24
N TYR A 114 9.27 20.50 -9.72
CA TYR A 114 7.96 20.25 -10.31
C TYR A 114 6.85 20.46 -9.26
N PRO A 115 6.35 21.70 -9.08
CA PRO A 115 5.41 22.04 -8.00
C PRO A 115 4.13 21.20 -7.94
N TYR A 116 3.66 20.65 -9.06
CA TYR A 116 2.49 19.77 -9.09
C TYR A 116 2.71 18.45 -8.32
N ARG A 117 3.96 18.01 -8.17
CA ARG A 117 4.34 16.83 -7.37
C ARG A 117 3.98 16.99 -5.89
N ALA A 118 3.81 18.22 -5.40
CA ALA A 118 3.45 18.48 -4.01
C ALA A 118 2.08 17.90 -3.62
N SER A 119 1.19 17.69 -4.59
CA SER A 119 -0.10 17.02 -4.35
C SER A 119 0.02 15.57 -3.87
N SER A 120 1.15 14.91 -4.16
CA SER A 120 1.43 13.53 -3.77
C SER A 120 1.99 13.39 -2.35
N TYR A 121 2.28 14.50 -1.65
CA TYR A 121 2.92 14.49 -0.33
C TYR A 121 2.23 15.45 0.65
N LYS A 122 2.40 15.20 1.94
CA LYS A 122 1.99 16.12 3.02
C LYS A 122 3.09 16.18 4.08
N GLN A 123 3.19 17.31 4.79
CA GLN A 123 4.09 17.39 5.95
C GLN A 123 3.38 16.93 7.22
N LEU A 124 4.10 16.15 8.02
CA LEU A 124 3.73 15.82 9.40
C LEU A 124 5.00 15.85 10.25
N ASN A 125 5.01 16.65 11.32
CA ASN A 125 6.14 16.78 12.24
C ASN A 125 7.51 17.09 11.59
N GLY A 126 7.51 17.80 10.46
CA GLY A 126 8.73 18.16 9.73
C GLY A 126 9.22 17.10 8.74
N GLU A 127 8.50 15.99 8.58
CA GLU A 127 8.79 14.94 7.58
C GLU A 127 7.69 14.93 6.51
N TRP A 128 8.08 14.61 5.28
CA TRP A 128 7.16 14.27 4.22
C TRP A 128 6.62 12.87 4.45
N ILE A 129 5.30 12.77 4.38
CA ILE A 129 4.59 11.51 4.33
C ILE A 129 3.72 11.48 3.07
N PRO A 130 3.27 10.31 2.61
CA PRO A 130 2.42 10.21 1.42
C PRO A 130 1.14 11.02 1.58
N GLY A 131 0.77 11.74 0.53
CA GLY A 131 -0.43 12.55 0.42
C GLY A 131 -1.68 11.74 0.10
N ASN A 132 -2.78 12.44 -0.15
CA ASN A 132 -4.01 11.84 -0.65
C ASN A 132 -3.94 11.78 -2.19
N LEU A 133 -4.01 10.59 -2.77
CA LEU A 133 -3.95 10.43 -4.23
C LEU A 133 -5.09 11.13 -4.97
N ASN A 134 -6.25 11.32 -4.31
CA ASN A 134 -7.35 12.10 -4.89
C ASN A 134 -7.03 13.60 -4.99
N SER A 135 -5.91 14.05 -4.41
CA SER A 135 -5.41 15.42 -4.56
C SER A 135 -4.48 15.58 -5.76
N GLU A 136 -4.02 14.49 -6.37
CA GLU A 136 -3.21 14.53 -7.58
C GLU A 136 -4.03 15.07 -8.77
N PRO A 137 -3.41 15.82 -9.69
CA PRO A 137 -4.08 16.21 -10.94
C PRO A 137 -4.43 14.96 -11.75
N ALA A 138 -5.57 14.99 -12.46
CA ALA A 138 -6.05 13.84 -13.25
C ALA A 138 -5.04 13.36 -14.31
N ASN A 139 -4.15 14.24 -14.77
CA ASN A 139 -3.09 13.96 -15.74
C ASN A 139 -1.70 13.82 -15.08
N TYR A 140 -1.63 13.46 -13.80
CA TYR A 140 -0.37 13.36 -13.05
C TYR A 140 0.70 12.57 -13.80
N GLU A 141 0.40 11.34 -14.23
CA GLU A 141 1.38 10.48 -14.91
C GLU A 141 1.87 11.09 -16.23
N GLU A 142 1.01 11.80 -16.96
CA GLU A 142 1.40 12.50 -18.18
C GLU A 142 2.31 13.71 -17.91
N LEU A 143 2.10 14.41 -16.79
CA LEU A 143 2.98 15.49 -16.36
C LEU A 143 4.35 14.93 -16.00
N VAL A 144 4.36 13.82 -15.25
CA VAL A 144 5.58 13.12 -14.84
C VAL A 144 6.38 12.66 -16.05
N ALA A 145 5.74 12.01 -17.03
CA ALA A 145 6.42 11.52 -18.23
C ALA A 145 7.06 12.65 -19.08
N LYS A 146 6.66 13.91 -18.89
CA LYS A 146 7.20 15.09 -19.61
C LYS A 146 8.30 15.81 -18.85
N GLU A 147 8.63 15.37 -17.64
CA GLU A 147 9.76 15.90 -16.88
C GLU A 147 11.08 15.65 -17.61
N SER A 148 12.08 16.48 -17.33
CA SER A 148 13.43 16.24 -17.81
C SER A 148 14.02 15.05 -17.05
N PRO A 149 14.76 14.15 -17.70
CA PRO A 149 15.42 13.05 -16.99
C PRO A 149 16.44 13.59 -15.99
N ASP A 150 16.67 12.84 -14.92
CA ASP A 150 17.70 13.16 -13.94
C ASP A 150 19.10 13.18 -14.60
N GLY A 151 20.00 14.00 -14.08
CA GLY A 151 21.36 14.14 -14.62
C GLY A 151 22.30 12.96 -14.32
N HIS A 152 21.82 11.91 -13.65
CA HIS A 152 22.60 10.73 -13.30
C HIS A 152 21.72 9.46 -13.26
N ASP A 153 22.25 8.37 -13.81
CA ASP A 153 21.58 7.06 -13.89
C ASP A 153 21.83 6.17 -12.65
N GLU A 154 22.28 6.77 -11.54
CA GLU A 154 22.54 6.02 -10.32
C GLU A 154 21.23 5.55 -9.67
N LEU A 155 21.13 4.24 -9.46
CA LEU A 155 20.00 3.61 -8.78
C LEU A 155 20.10 3.75 -7.26
N VAL A 156 21.30 3.86 -6.69
CA VAL A 156 21.46 4.18 -5.27
C VAL A 156 21.42 5.70 -5.12
N ARG A 157 20.51 6.20 -4.28
CA ARG A 157 20.15 7.62 -4.21
C ARG A 157 20.50 8.26 -2.86
N GLY A 158 20.70 9.58 -2.87
CA GLY A 158 20.90 10.41 -1.67
C GLY A 158 22.22 11.14 -1.52
#